data_AF-A0A2S6H9E6-F1
#
_entry.id   AF-A0A2S6H9E6-F1
#
_cell.length_a   1.000
_cell.length_b   1.000
_cell.length_c   1.000
_cell.angle_alpha   90.00
_cell.angle_beta   90.00
_cell.angle_gamma   90.00
#
_symmetry.space_group_name_H-M   'P 1'
#
loop_
_entity.id
_entity.type
_entity.pdbx_description
1 polymer ?
#
loop_
_entity_poly.entity_id
_entity_poly.type
_entity_poly.pdbx_seq_one_letter_code
_entity_poly.pdbx_strand_id
1 'polypeptide(L)'
;MQKPPPLTIEQKEKLAVLEPQLKSCVKSADLEKAKRITGQIQGLLRPTGHETMVLQAKNWLYETAMESNSLTFAKMGFEGTIQKSSPKTRLNLEATFLLAICYLREQNLEKARELIIKAVDNINNIKSDERRKQFHRRLLERLEDESILVGLIDKSASPLDLAEVDKEAVKLIMNMTERQILIGMGKAIPQKSIDLLSEVRNTYTLRLPASDRKLLPPPLTEDTKEELGKRANSALKRVAWRALCNPESDVYKAWTQGLSVVYDKKYIAGAIAASFNSFSISATMIAASATALAIKFGAEVFCEAFSPNSMMIDRHDKS
;
A
#
# COMPACT_ATOMS: atom_id res chain seq x y z
N MET A 1 -24.97 22.77 8.79
CA MET A 1 -25.37 21.40 9.20
C MET A 1 -25.55 21.38 10.71
N GLN A 2 -26.70 20.92 11.19
CA GLN A 2 -26.88 20.68 12.63
C GLN A 2 -25.87 19.62 13.11
N LYS A 3 -25.36 19.80 14.32
CA LYS A 3 -24.44 18.84 14.94
C LYS A 3 -25.21 17.53 15.18
N PRO A 4 -24.69 16.36 14.74
CA PRO A 4 -25.37 15.10 14.98
C PRO A 4 -25.47 14.81 16.48
N PRO A 5 -26.52 14.08 16.91
CA PRO A 5 -26.65 13.63 18.30
C PRO A 5 -25.51 12.68 18.68
N PRO A 6 -25.22 12.46 19.96
CA PRO A 6 -24.29 11.41 20.38
C PRO A 6 -24.70 10.03 19.86
N LEU A 7 -23.72 9.18 19.55
CA LEU A 7 -23.98 7.79 19.18
C LEU A 7 -24.69 7.05 20.32
N THR A 8 -25.71 6.28 19.96
CA THR A 8 -26.39 5.33 20.86
C THR A 8 -25.44 4.20 21.29
N ILE A 9 -25.78 3.50 22.36
CA ILE A 9 -25.01 2.34 22.85
C ILE A 9 -24.92 1.28 21.74
N GLU A 10 -26.06 0.95 21.12
CA GLU A 10 -26.13 -0.02 20.02
C GLU A 10 -25.24 0.39 18.82
N GLN A 11 -25.25 1.67 18.43
CA GLN A 11 -24.36 2.17 17.37
C GLN A 11 -22.89 1.98 17.73
N LYS A 12 -22.49 2.29 18.98
CA LYS A 12 -21.11 2.11 19.43
C LYS A 12 -20.68 0.65 19.42
N GLU A 13 -21.52 -0.24 19.93
CA GLU A 13 -21.24 -1.68 19.97
C GLU A 13 -21.08 -2.27 18.56
N LYS A 14 -21.99 -1.92 17.64
CA LYS A 14 -21.88 -2.37 16.25
C LYS A 14 -20.65 -1.79 15.55
N LEU A 15 -20.36 -0.51 15.73
CA LEU A 15 -19.17 0.12 15.13
C LEU A 15 -17.85 -0.45 15.67
N ALA A 16 -17.81 -0.81 16.95
CA ALA A 16 -16.64 -1.45 17.57
C ALA A 16 -16.25 -2.77 16.88
N VAL A 17 -17.20 -3.44 16.23
CA VAL A 17 -16.95 -4.66 15.43
C VAL A 17 -16.73 -4.32 13.96
N LEU A 18 -17.57 -3.46 13.38
CA LEU A 18 -17.55 -3.17 11.94
C LEU A 18 -16.33 -2.37 11.49
N GLU A 19 -15.87 -1.38 12.26
CA GLU A 19 -14.74 -0.55 11.87
C GLU A 19 -13.42 -1.32 11.80
N PRO A 20 -13.05 -2.18 12.79
CA PRO A 20 -11.87 -3.03 12.66
C PRO A 20 -11.93 -4.00 11.50
N GLN A 21 -13.10 -4.59 11.23
CA GLN A 21 -13.28 -5.49 10.09
C GLN A 21 -13.14 -4.76 8.75
N LEU A 22 -13.64 -3.53 8.64
CA LEU A 22 -13.46 -2.73 7.44
C LEU A 22 -11.97 -2.40 7.21
N LYS A 23 -11.25 -2.05 8.27
CA LYS A 23 -9.81 -1.76 8.20
C LYS A 23 -9.00 -2.99 7.79
N SER A 24 -9.36 -4.17 8.27
CA SER A 24 -8.67 -5.41 7.85
C SER A 24 -8.90 -5.74 6.38
N CYS A 25 -10.02 -5.31 5.79
CA CYS A 25 -10.28 -5.48 4.35
C CYS A 25 -9.27 -4.73 3.47
N VAL A 26 -8.70 -3.60 3.94
CA VAL A 26 -7.63 -2.90 3.18
C VAL A 26 -6.42 -3.81 2.99
N LYS A 27 -6.03 -4.54 4.05
CA LYS A 27 -4.88 -5.44 4.02
C LYS A 27 -5.12 -6.63 3.10
N SER A 28 -6.30 -7.25 3.19
CA SER A 28 -6.67 -8.40 2.37
C SER A 28 -7.14 -8.04 0.95
N ALA A 29 -7.37 -6.75 0.67
CA ALA A 29 -8.00 -6.26 -0.54
C ALA A 29 -9.38 -6.90 -0.84
N ASP A 30 -10.13 -7.28 0.19
CA ASP A 30 -11.46 -7.90 0.05
C ASP A 30 -12.55 -6.83 -0.17
N LEU A 31 -12.71 -6.44 -1.44
CA LEU A 31 -13.62 -5.36 -1.84
C LEU A 31 -15.09 -5.69 -1.57
N GLU A 32 -15.52 -6.94 -1.77
CA GLU A 32 -16.93 -7.31 -1.58
C GLU A 32 -17.32 -7.33 -0.10
N LYS A 33 -16.42 -7.81 0.77
CA LYS A 33 -16.60 -7.69 2.22
C LYS A 33 -16.59 -6.22 2.66
N ALA A 34 -15.68 -5.41 2.13
CA ALA A 34 -15.63 -3.98 2.43
C ALA A 34 -16.94 -3.27 2.03
N LYS A 35 -17.48 -3.53 0.82
CA LYS A 35 -18.76 -2.96 0.36
C LYS A 35 -19.90 -3.31 1.32
N ARG A 36 -20.00 -4.57 1.73
CA ARG A 36 -21.03 -5.05 2.67
C ARG A 36 -20.93 -4.35 4.03
N ILE A 37 -19.73 -4.30 4.61
CA ILE A 37 -19.49 -3.67 5.91
C ILE A 37 -19.78 -2.16 5.85
N THR A 38 -19.30 -1.47 4.81
CA THR A 38 -19.60 -0.04 4.63
C THR A 38 -21.10 0.20 4.47
N GLY A 39 -21.82 -0.66 3.76
CA GLY A 39 -23.28 -0.60 3.67
C GLY A 39 -23.97 -0.69 5.05
N GLN A 40 -23.51 -1.59 5.92
CA GLN A 40 -24.01 -1.71 7.29
C GLN A 40 -23.71 -0.45 8.13
N ILE A 41 -22.48 0.07 8.06
CA ILE A 41 -22.09 1.32 8.74
C ILE A 41 -22.96 2.49 8.25
N GLN A 42 -23.21 2.58 6.94
CA GLN A 42 -24.08 3.60 6.36
C GLN A 42 -25.51 3.50 6.87
N GLY A 43 -26.08 2.29 6.95
CA GLY A 43 -27.42 2.06 7.51
C GLY A 43 -27.52 2.49 8.97
N LEU A 44 -26.46 2.32 9.76
CA LEU A 44 -26.41 2.73 11.17
C LEU A 44 -26.29 4.24 11.38
N LEU A 45 -25.55 4.94 10.51
CA LEU A 45 -25.09 6.31 10.76
C LEU A 45 -25.81 7.40 9.96
N ARG A 46 -26.36 7.07 8.78
CA ARG A 46 -27.11 8.04 7.97
C ARG A 46 -28.40 8.52 8.65
N PRO A 47 -29.22 7.66 9.29
CA PRO A 47 -30.45 8.09 9.94
C PRO A 47 -30.24 9.14 11.04
N THR A 48 -29.07 9.13 11.68
CA THR A 48 -28.69 10.07 12.74
C THR A 48 -27.80 11.21 12.26
N GLY A 49 -27.60 11.37 10.95
CA GLY A 49 -26.87 12.50 10.37
C GLY A 49 -25.35 12.49 10.58
N HIS A 50 -24.74 11.34 10.89
CA HIS A 50 -23.30 11.19 11.12
C HIS A 50 -22.49 11.09 9.80
N GLU A 51 -22.70 12.02 8.86
CA GLU A 51 -22.14 11.92 7.51
C GLU A 51 -20.60 11.90 7.47
N THR A 52 -19.91 12.63 8.36
CA THR A 52 -18.44 12.60 8.42
C THR A 52 -17.90 11.20 8.71
N MET A 53 -18.54 10.45 9.61
CA MET A 53 -18.13 9.07 9.92
C MET A 53 -18.44 8.13 8.75
N VAL A 54 -19.56 8.36 8.05
CA VAL A 54 -19.89 7.63 6.81
C VAL A 54 -18.84 7.86 5.73
N LEU A 55 -18.41 9.11 5.50
CA LEU A 55 -17.36 9.43 4.53
C LEU A 55 -16.02 8.82 4.94
N GLN A 56 -15.71 8.76 6.24
CA GLN A 56 -14.51 8.09 6.73
C GLN A 56 -14.54 6.58 6.42
N ALA A 57 -15.66 5.90 6.71
CA ALA A 57 -15.84 4.50 6.33
C ALA A 57 -15.76 4.29 4.81
N LYS A 58 -16.22 5.25 4.01
CA LYS A 58 -16.09 5.20 2.56
C LYS A 58 -14.66 5.35 2.08
N ASN A 59 -13.84 6.20 2.69
CA ASN A 59 -12.41 6.27 2.34
C ASN A 59 -11.72 4.92 2.55
N TRP A 60 -12.04 4.19 3.63
CA TRP A 60 -11.54 2.83 3.84
C TRP A 60 -12.00 1.84 2.75
N LEU A 61 -13.26 1.92 2.32
CA LEU A 61 -13.77 1.15 1.19
C LEU A 61 -13.03 1.47 -0.11
N TYR A 62 -12.81 2.75 -0.40
CA TYR A 62 -12.14 3.17 -1.63
C TYR A 62 -10.64 2.87 -1.60
N GLU A 63 -10.00 2.91 -0.44
CA GLU A 63 -8.63 2.39 -0.25
C GLU A 63 -8.62 0.89 -0.54
N THR A 64 -9.58 0.11 -0.01
CA THR A 64 -9.71 -1.32 -0.34
C THR A 64 -9.92 -1.56 -1.85
N ALA A 65 -10.71 -0.71 -2.52
CA ALA A 65 -10.90 -0.77 -3.96
C ALA A 65 -9.62 -0.46 -4.74
N MET A 66 -8.86 0.55 -4.30
CA MET A 66 -7.55 0.86 -4.87
C MET A 66 -6.63 -0.35 -4.70
N GLU A 67 -6.61 -0.96 -3.51
CA GLU A 67 -5.77 -2.12 -3.24
C GLU A 67 -6.15 -3.36 -4.05
N SER A 68 -7.43 -3.59 -4.32
CA SER A 68 -7.92 -4.65 -5.22
C SER A 68 -7.82 -4.31 -6.71
N ASN A 69 -7.05 -3.27 -7.07
CA ASN A 69 -6.86 -2.78 -8.43
C ASN A 69 -8.16 -2.33 -9.15
N SER A 70 -9.24 -2.10 -8.40
CA SER A 70 -10.50 -1.53 -8.90
C SER A 70 -10.42 0.01 -8.96
N LEU A 71 -9.44 0.53 -9.72
CA LEU A 71 -9.05 1.95 -9.71
C LEU A 71 -10.19 2.88 -10.13
N THR A 72 -11.01 2.51 -11.11
CA THR A 72 -12.16 3.33 -11.55
C THR A 72 -13.13 3.58 -10.39
N PHE A 73 -13.49 2.53 -9.64
CA PHE A 73 -14.38 2.64 -8.50
C PHE A 73 -13.74 3.46 -7.36
N ALA A 74 -12.46 3.22 -7.08
CA ALA A 74 -11.71 3.96 -6.06
C ALA A 74 -11.67 5.47 -6.37
N LYS A 75 -11.31 5.85 -7.60
CA LYS A 75 -11.22 7.26 -8.04
C LYS A 75 -12.55 7.98 -7.89
N MET A 76 -13.62 7.41 -8.47
CA MET A 76 -14.97 7.98 -8.37
C MET A 76 -15.39 8.16 -6.90
N GLY A 77 -15.05 7.19 -6.05
CA GLY A 77 -15.30 7.24 -4.63
C GLY A 77 -14.57 8.40 -3.93
N PHE A 78 -13.25 8.51 -4.12
CA PHE A 78 -12.44 9.56 -3.51
C PHE A 78 -12.84 10.95 -4.01
N GLU A 79 -13.10 11.12 -5.31
CA GLU A 79 -13.63 12.37 -5.88
C GLU A 79 -14.94 12.77 -5.20
N GLY A 80 -15.84 11.81 -4.99
CA GLY A 80 -17.07 12.02 -4.24
C GLY A 80 -16.85 12.41 -2.77
N THR A 81 -15.87 11.82 -2.07
CA THR A 81 -15.52 12.23 -0.70
C THR A 81 -14.93 13.65 -0.69
N ILE A 82 -14.05 13.98 -1.62
CA ILE A 82 -13.42 15.31 -1.72
C ILE A 82 -14.49 16.39 -1.93
N GLN A 83 -15.48 16.14 -2.81
CA GLN A 83 -16.58 17.08 -3.07
C GLN A 83 -17.50 17.27 -1.85
N LYS A 84 -17.67 16.24 -1.01
CA LYS A 84 -18.60 16.26 0.14
C LYS A 84 -17.96 16.62 1.48
N SER A 85 -16.63 16.69 1.54
CA SER A 85 -15.88 17.02 2.75
C SER A 85 -15.25 18.40 2.63
N SER A 86 -15.11 19.10 3.75
CA SER A 86 -14.44 20.40 3.76
C SER A 86 -12.93 20.22 3.47
N PRO A 87 -12.32 21.08 2.63
CA PRO A 87 -10.89 21.02 2.31
C PRO A 87 -9.99 21.22 3.54
N LYS A 88 -10.53 21.76 4.64
CA LYS A 88 -9.83 21.94 5.92
C LYS A 88 -9.84 20.70 6.83
N THR A 89 -10.35 19.58 6.33
CA THR A 89 -10.48 18.35 7.13
C THR A 89 -9.42 17.33 6.75
N ARG A 90 -8.97 16.57 7.75
CA ARG A 90 -8.09 15.42 7.54
C ARG A 90 -8.71 14.38 6.59
N LEU A 91 -10.03 14.19 6.64
CA LEU A 91 -10.77 13.30 5.74
C LEU A 91 -10.58 13.68 4.26
N ASN A 92 -10.66 14.97 3.95
CA ASN A 92 -10.47 15.48 2.59
C ASN A 92 -9.01 15.31 2.13
N LEU A 93 -8.06 15.58 3.03
CA LEU A 93 -6.63 15.37 2.82
C LEU A 93 -6.32 13.90 2.47
N GLU A 94 -6.84 12.95 3.25
CA GLU A 94 -6.67 11.51 3.02
C GLU A 94 -7.25 11.07 1.67
N ALA A 95 -8.47 11.52 1.33
CA ALA A 95 -9.08 11.20 0.05
C ALA A 95 -8.31 11.79 -1.13
N THR A 96 -7.83 13.03 -1.02
CA THR A 96 -7.01 13.70 -2.05
C THR A 96 -5.73 12.94 -2.32
N PHE A 97 -5.07 12.48 -1.25
CA PHE A 97 -3.83 11.73 -1.38
C PHE A 97 -4.04 10.34 -1.99
N LEU A 98 -5.04 9.59 -1.53
CA LEU A 98 -5.35 8.27 -2.09
C LEU A 98 -5.79 8.36 -3.56
N LEU A 99 -6.46 9.46 -3.95
CA LEU A 99 -6.75 9.75 -5.35
C LEU A 99 -5.47 10.01 -6.17
N ALA A 100 -4.49 10.72 -5.60
CA ALA A 100 -3.20 10.93 -6.25
C ALA A 100 -2.48 9.60 -6.54
N ILE A 101 -2.51 8.64 -5.60
CA ILE A 101 -1.98 7.29 -5.80
C ILE A 101 -2.70 6.56 -6.94
N CYS A 102 -4.02 6.69 -7.03
CA CYS A 102 -4.78 6.09 -8.13
C CYS A 102 -4.29 6.61 -9.50
N TYR A 103 -4.07 7.93 -9.63
CA TYR A 103 -3.55 8.52 -10.86
C TYR A 103 -2.08 8.13 -11.12
N LEU A 104 -1.26 7.98 -10.07
CA LEU A 104 0.10 7.47 -10.19
C LEU A 104 0.12 6.04 -10.77
N ARG A 105 -0.76 5.16 -10.29
CA ARG A 105 -0.92 3.79 -10.81
C ARG A 105 -1.38 3.75 -12.28
N GLU A 106 -2.14 4.74 -12.70
CA GLU A 106 -2.55 4.90 -14.10
C GLU A 106 -1.48 5.58 -14.97
N GLN A 107 -0.31 5.91 -14.42
CA GLN A 107 0.75 6.68 -15.08
C GLN A 107 0.30 8.08 -15.54
N ASN A 108 -0.78 8.61 -14.94
CA ASN A 108 -1.20 9.99 -15.15
C ASN A 108 -0.44 10.91 -14.17
N LEU A 109 0.83 11.16 -14.50
CA LEU A 109 1.76 11.87 -13.62
C LEU A 109 1.35 13.32 -13.38
N GLU A 110 0.79 13.99 -14.38
CA GLU A 110 0.35 15.38 -14.27
C GLU A 110 -0.72 15.53 -13.18
N LYS A 111 -1.75 14.69 -13.24
CA LYS A 111 -2.88 14.74 -12.30
C LYS A 111 -2.48 14.22 -10.92
N ALA A 112 -1.60 13.21 -10.86
CA ALA A 112 -1.01 12.77 -9.61
C ALA A 112 -0.22 13.91 -8.93
N ARG A 113 0.60 14.63 -9.68
CA ARG A 113 1.39 15.78 -9.20
C ARG A 113 0.51 16.89 -8.65
N GLU A 114 -0.54 17.27 -9.37
CA GLU A 114 -1.51 18.27 -8.92
C GLU A 114 -2.12 17.92 -7.56
N LEU A 115 -2.56 16.67 -7.40
CA LEU A 115 -3.17 16.18 -6.17
C LEU A 115 -2.16 16.02 -5.02
N ILE A 116 -0.92 15.64 -5.31
CA ILE A 116 0.16 15.61 -4.31
C ILE A 116 0.39 17.02 -3.76
N ILE A 117 0.53 18.01 -4.63
CA ILE A 117 0.70 19.42 -4.22
C ILE A 117 -0.48 19.85 -3.35
N LYS A 118 -1.71 19.59 -3.81
CA LYS A 118 -2.93 19.92 -3.05
C LYS A 118 -2.96 19.24 -1.68
N ALA A 119 -2.52 17.99 -1.56
CA ALA A 119 -2.45 17.30 -0.28
C ALA A 119 -1.41 17.94 0.65
N VAL A 120 -0.20 18.23 0.14
CA VAL A 120 0.88 18.85 0.92
C VAL A 120 0.48 20.24 1.42
N ASP A 121 -0.12 21.06 0.58
CA ASP A 121 -0.55 22.42 0.95
C ASP A 121 -1.60 22.41 2.09
N ASN A 122 -2.33 21.31 2.24
CA ASN A 122 -3.37 21.12 3.26
C ASN A 122 -2.90 20.28 4.46
N ILE A 123 -1.60 20.00 4.58
CA ILE A 123 -1.07 19.15 5.66
C ILE A 123 -1.34 19.69 7.06
N ASN A 124 -1.40 21.02 7.19
CA ASN A 124 -1.67 21.72 8.45
C ASN A 124 -3.08 21.46 9.00
N ASN A 125 -3.95 20.78 8.24
CA ASN A 125 -5.22 20.26 8.75
C ASN A 125 -5.01 19.20 9.86
N ILE A 126 -3.83 18.58 9.92
CA ILE A 126 -3.41 17.70 11.03
C ILE A 126 -2.74 18.57 12.10
N LYS A 127 -3.51 18.92 13.15
CA LYS A 127 -3.06 19.86 14.19
C LYS A 127 -1.91 19.36 15.06
N SER A 128 -1.81 18.05 15.29
CA SER A 128 -0.78 17.46 16.15
C SER A 128 0.49 17.22 15.35
N ASP A 129 1.62 17.75 15.82
CA ASP A 129 2.92 17.58 15.16
C ASP A 129 3.37 16.12 15.10
N GLU A 130 3.10 15.35 16.16
CA GLU A 130 3.30 13.90 16.23
C GLU A 130 2.54 13.19 15.09
N ARG A 131 1.24 13.47 14.95
CA ARG A 131 0.40 12.88 13.90
C ARG A 131 0.78 13.37 12.52
N ARG A 132 1.26 14.62 12.40
CA ARG A 132 1.72 15.20 11.13
C ARG A 132 3.01 14.53 10.67
N LYS A 133 3.98 14.31 11.58
CA LYS A 133 5.18 13.49 11.35
C LYS A 133 4.83 12.09 10.86
N GLN A 134 3.93 11.42 11.59
CA GLN A 134 3.48 10.07 11.22
C GLN A 134 2.83 10.05 9.82
N PHE A 135 2.02 11.05 9.51
CA PHE A 135 1.38 11.18 8.20
C PHE A 135 2.40 11.46 7.09
N HIS A 136 3.36 12.36 7.29
CA HIS A 136 4.44 12.62 6.34
C HIS A 136 5.23 11.35 6.00
N ARG A 137 5.61 10.60 7.04
CA ARG A 137 6.35 9.33 6.88
C ARG A 137 5.56 8.35 6.02
N ARG A 138 4.32 8.02 6.42
CA ARG A 138 3.47 7.06 5.68
C ARG A 138 3.19 7.54 4.25
N LEU A 139 2.94 8.83 4.09
CA LEU A 139 2.62 9.42 2.79
C LEU A 139 3.81 9.28 1.84
N LEU A 140 5.00 9.69 2.28
CA LEU A 140 6.19 9.59 1.46
C LEU A 140 6.54 8.13 1.18
N GLU A 141 6.57 7.26 2.20
CA GLU A 141 6.80 5.81 2.00
C GLU A 141 5.85 5.24 0.95
N ARG A 142 4.56 5.60 1.02
CA ARG A 142 3.58 5.11 0.07
C ARG A 142 3.78 5.65 -1.34
N LEU A 143 4.10 6.93 -1.48
CA LEU A 143 4.44 7.52 -2.78
C LEU A 143 5.67 6.85 -3.40
N GLU A 144 6.68 6.58 -2.59
CA GLU A 144 7.90 5.92 -3.01
C GLU A 144 7.63 4.47 -3.44
N ASP A 145 6.86 3.72 -2.65
CA ASP A 145 6.45 2.36 -3.00
C ASP A 145 5.71 2.32 -4.35
N GLU A 146 4.73 3.20 -4.53
CA GLU A 146 3.95 3.26 -5.76
C GLU A 146 4.80 3.70 -6.95
N SER A 147 5.76 4.61 -6.75
CA SER A 147 6.69 5.03 -7.81
C SER A 147 7.57 3.87 -8.28
N ILE A 148 8.08 3.07 -7.34
CA ILE A 148 8.87 1.88 -7.68
C ILE A 148 8.00 0.87 -8.45
N LEU A 149 6.82 0.54 -7.92
CA LEU A 149 5.91 -0.42 -8.56
C LEU A 149 5.49 0.02 -9.96
N VAL A 150 5.10 1.29 -10.14
CA VAL A 150 4.68 1.82 -11.44
C VAL A 150 5.81 1.79 -12.46
N GLY A 151 7.05 2.06 -12.05
CA GLY A 151 8.20 1.94 -12.94
C GLY A 151 8.57 0.49 -13.28
N LEU A 152 8.17 -0.49 -12.46
CA LEU A 152 8.33 -1.93 -12.73
C LEU A 152 7.25 -2.51 -13.66
N ILE A 153 6.15 -1.78 -13.89
CA ILE A 153 5.08 -2.22 -14.78
C ILE A 153 5.57 -2.17 -16.23
N ASP A 154 5.53 -3.31 -16.89
CA ASP A 154 5.74 -3.46 -18.33
C ASP A 154 4.64 -4.34 -18.93
N LYS A 155 3.69 -3.69 -19.59
CA LYS A 155 2.55 -4.36 -20.25
C LYS A 155 2.92 -4.99 -21.60
N SER A 156 4.11 -4.69 -22.13
CA SER A 156 4.61 -5.21 -23.40
C SER A 156 5.50 -6.44 -23.23
N ALA A 157 6.03 -6.65 -22.02
CA ALA A 157 6.84 -7.81 -21.70
C ALA A 157 6.01 -9.09 -21.58
N SER A 158 6.67 -10.21 -21.89
CA SER A 158 6.13 -11.54 -21.60
C SER A 158 5.89 -11.73 -20.10
N PRO A 159 4.85 -12.49 -19.71
CA PRO A 159 4.65 -12.86 -18.31
C PRO A 159 5.86 -13.61 -17.75
N LEU A 160 6.04 -13.53 -16.42
CA LEU A 160 7.10 -14.25 -15.71
C LEU A 160 6.99 -15.76 -15.94
N ASP A 161 8.10 -16.37 -16.35
CA ASP A 161 8.24 -17.83 -16.41
C ASP A 161 8.54 -18.39 -15.01
N LEU A 162 7.66 -19.27 -14.53
CA LEU A 162 7.78 -19.84 -13.18
C LEU A 162 9.06 -20.67 -13.02
N ALA A 163 9.45 -21.44 -14.03
CA ALA A 163 10.64 -22.29 -13.93
C ALA A 163 11.91 -21.44 -13.88
N GLU A 164 11.94 -20.32 -14.61
CA GLU A 164 13.03 -19.36 -14.56
C GLU A 164 13.10 -18.65 -13.20
N VAL A 165 11.96 -18.15 -12.70
CA VAL A 165 11.89 -17.48 -11.39
C VAL A 165 12.33 -18.42 -10.26
N ASP A 166 11.86 -19.67 -10.26
CA ASP A 166 12.24 -20.67 -9.26
C ASP A 166 13.75 -21.00 -9.34
N LYS A 167 14.27 -21.24 -10.55
CA LYS A 167 15.69 -21.52 -10.78
C LYS A 167 16.59 -20.40 -10.26
N GLU A 168 16.28 -19.15 -10.59
CA GLU A 168 17.06 -18.01 -10.12
C GLU A 168 16.90 -17.81 -8.60
N ALA A 169 15.69 -17.97 -8.05
CA ALA A 169 15.47 -17.89 -6.61
C ALA A 169 16.31 -18.93 -5.84
N VAL A 170 16.39 -20.18 -6.31
CA VAL A 170 17.22 -21.23 -5.70
C VAL A 170 18.70 -20.82 -5.68
N LYS A 171 19.22 -20.28 -6.79
CA LYS A 171 20.61 -19.80 -6.86
C LYS A 171 20.88 -18.69 -5.85
N LEU A 172 19.96 -17.72 -5.74
CA LEU A 172 20.07 -16.62 -4.77
C LEU A 172 20.07 -17.16 -3.33
N ILE A 173 19.20 -18.14 -3.03
CA ILE A 173 19.09 -18.72 -1.69
C ILE A 173 20.38 -19.41 -1.28
N MET A 174 20.96 -20.21 -2.18
CA MET A 174 22.15 -21.02 -1.89
C MET A 174 23.44 -20.19 -1.81
N ASN A 175 23.55 -19.13 -2.61
CA ASN A 175 24.84 -18.46 -2.83
C ASN A 175 24.94 -17.04 -2.24
N MET A 176 23.82 -16.44 -1.79
CA MET A 176 23.78 -15.05 -1.38
C MET A 176 23.18 -14.85 0.02
N THR A 177 23.74 -13.89 0.75
CA THR A 177 23.15 -13.35 1.97
C THR A 177 21.95 -12.45 1.64
N GLU A 178 21.07 -12.22 2.60
CA GLU A 178 19.92 -11.30 2.45
C GLU A 178 20.36 -9.92 1.96
N ARG A 179 21.45 -9.39 2.53
CA ARG A 179 22.04 -8.10 2.13
C ARG A 179 22.45 -8.10 0.66
N GLN A 180 23.10 -9.15 0.18
CA GLN A 180 23.51 -9.26 -1.22
C GLN A 180 22.30 -9.38 -2.15
N ILE A 181 21.24 -10.09 -1.73
CA ILE A 181 19.99 -10.17 -2.49
C ILE A 181 19.33 -8.80 -2.59
N LEU A 182 19.30 -8.02 -1.51
CA LEU A 182 18.79 -6.64 -1.54
C LEU A 182 19.58 -5.74 -2.50
N ILE A 183 20.91 -5.81 -2.46
CA ILE A 183 21.75 -5.05 -3.43
C ILE A 183 21.45 -5.47 -4.86
N GLY A 184 21.31 -6.78 -5.12
CA GLY A 184 20.94 -7.32 -6.43
C GLY A 184 19.56 -6.82 -6.90
N MET A 185 18.57 -6.85 -6.01
CA MET A 185 17.23 -6.32 -6.26
C MET A 185 17.31 -4.83 -6.63
N GLY A 186 18.05 -4.02 -5.87
CA GLY A 186 18.23 -2.59 -6.16
C GLY A 186 18.91 -2.30 -7.49
N LYS A 187 19.81 -3.18 -7.95
CA LYS A 187 20.42 -3.09 -9.30
C LYS A 187 19.46 -3.47 -10.42
N ALA A 188 18.48 -4.32 -10.14
CA ALA A 188 17.48 -4.78 -11.11
C ALA A 188 16.30 -3.80 -11.26
N ILE A 189 16.26 -2.71 -10.48
CA ILE A 189 15.24 -1.67 -10.62
C ILE A 189 15.49 -0.85 -11.89
N PRO A 190 14.50 -0.72 -12.79
CA PRO A 190 14.62 0.09 -14.00
C PRO A 190 14.82 1.58 -13.71
N GLN A 191 15.52 2.27 -14.59
CA GLN A 191 15.74 3.73 -14.47
C GLN A 191 14.41 4.50 -14.37
N LYS A 192 13.38 4.06 -15.11
CA LYS A 192 12.03 4.63 -15.04
C LYS A 192 11.49 4.69 -13.60
N SER A 193 11.71 3.67 -12.78
CA SER A 193 11.30 3.67 -11.37
C SER A 193 12.08 4.71 -10.56
N ILE A 194 13.39 4.86 -10.83
CA ILE A 194 14.29 5.80 -10.14
C ILE A 194 13.91 7.24 -10.48
N ASP A 195 13.63 7.52 -11.76
CA ASP A 195 13.24 8.84 -12.25
C ASP A 195 11.90 9.26 -11.65
N LEU A 196 10.90 8.37 -11.67
CA LEU A 196 9.57 8.63 -11.11
C LEU A 196 9.64 8.89 -9.60
N LEU A 197 10.41 8.05 -8.90
CA LEU A 197 10.64 8.19 -7.46
C LEU A 197 11.28 9.54 -7.12
N SER A 198 12.28 9.95 -7.90
CA SER A 198 12.94 11.26 -7.76
C SER A 198 11.96 12.41 -8.02
N GLU A 199 11.15 12.32 -9.08
CA GLU A 199 10.17 13.33 -9.45
C GLU A 199 9.09 13.53 -8.37
N VAL A 200 8.50 12.43 -7.90
CA VAL A 200 7.47 12.44 -6.86
C VAL A 200 8.01 13.01 -5.56
N ARG A 201 9.24 12.61 -5.19
CA ARG A 201 9.92 13.12 -4.00
C ARG A 201 10.27 14.59 -4.11
N ASN A 202 10.72 15.06 -5.28
CA ASN A 202 10.98 16.48 -5.52
C ASN A 202 9.70 17.29 -5.43
N THR A 203 8.61 16.81 -6.04
CA THR A 203 7.28 17.42 -5.94
C THR A 203 6.84 17.59 -4.49
N TYR A 204 7.04 16.54 -3.68
CA TYR A 204 6.68 16.56 -2.26
C TYR A 204 7.56 17.52 -1.44
N THR A 205 8.88 17.36 -1.52
CA THR A 205 9.87 18.08 -0.70
C THR A 205 9.90 19.57 -0.96
N LEU A 206 9.74 20.01 -2.21
CA LEU A 206 9.72 21.44 -2.58
C LEU A 206 8.56 22.19 -1.92
N ARG A 207 7.45 21.50 -1.65
CA ARG A 207 6.25 22.09 -1.03
C ARG A 207 6.23 22.03 0.49
N LEU A 208 7.12 21.25 1.11
CA LEU A 208 7.19 21.18 2.57
C LEU A 208 7.84 22.42 3.18
N PRO A 209 7.32 22.89 4.34
CA PRO A 209 8.04 23.83 5.20
C PRO A 209 9.43 23.30 5.57
N ALA A 210 10.39 24.20 5.78
CA ALA A 210 11.77 23.84 6.10
C ALA A 210 11.90 22.98 7.37
N SER A 211 11.03 23.18 8.37
CA SER A 211 10.95 22.34 9.58
C SER A 211 10.63 20.88 9.25
N ASP A 212 9.75 20.67 8.26
CA ASP A 212 9.19 19.37 7.95
C ASP A 212 10.08 18.58 6.98
N ARG A 213 10.91 19.28 6.18
CA ARG A 213 11.94 18.64 5.33
C ARG A 213 12.95 17.83 6.14
N LYS A 214 13.26 18.26 7.37
CA LYS A 214 14.17 17.54 8.27
C LYS A 214 13.61 16.22 8.80
N LEU A 215 12.30 16.00 8.63
CA LEU A 215 11.61 14.79 9.08
C LEU A 215 11.59 13.69 8.02
N LEU A 216 12.08 13.99 6.81
CA LEU A 216 12.08 13.01 5.73
C LEU A 216 13.29 12.07 5.84
N PRO A 217 13.16 10.79 5.45
CA PRO A 217 14.30 9.90 5.25
C PRO A 217 15.28 10.52 4.24
N PRO A 218 16.54 10.10 4.14
CA PRO A 218 17.47 10.62 3.14
C PRO A 218 17.03 10.31 1.68
N PRO A 219 17.40 11.15 0.69
CA PRO A 219 17.12 10.90 -0.71
C PRO A 219 17.87 9.67 -1.20
N LEU A 220 17.24 8.93 -2.11
CA LEU A 220 17.92 7.85 -2.83
C LEU A 220 18.86 8.45 -3.86
N THR A 221 20.03 7.85 -3.97
CA THR A 221 20.98 8.08 -5.06
C THR A 221 21.22 6.76 -5.77
N GLU A 222 21.61 6.78 -7.04
CA GLU A 222 21.96 5.55 -7.76
C GLU A 222 23.04 4.72 -7.02
N ASP A 223 23.87 5.38 -6.20
CA ASP A 223 24.94 4.77 -5.41
C ASP A 223 24.44 3.96 -4.20
N THR A 224 23.21 4.17 -3.75
CA THR A 224 22.62 3.50 -2.59
C THR A 224 21.79 2.27 -2.99
N LYS A 225 22.37 1.37 -3.80
CA LYS A 225 21.69 0.16 -4.32
C LYS A 225 21.09 -0.74 -3.23
N GLU A 226 21.72 -0.85 -2.07
CA GLU A 226 21.17 -1.60 -0.93
C GLU A 226 19.86 -0.98 -0.42
N GLU A 227 19.82 0.35 -0.28
CA GLU A 227 18.66 1.09 0.22
C GLU A 227 17.53 1.07 -0.82
N LEU A 228 17.86 1.24 -2.10
CA LEU A 228 16.91 1.06 -3.20
C LEU A 228 16.33 -0.36 -3.20
N GLY A 229 17.16 -1.37 -2.95
CA GLY A 229 16.72 -2.75 -2.75
C GLY A 229 15.78 -2.92 -1.56
N LYS A 230 16.06 -2.29 -0.42
CA LYS A 230 15.18 -2.31 0.76
C LYS A 230 13.81 -1.68 0.47
N ARG A 231 13.77 -0.54 -0.21
CA ARG A 231 12.51 0.13 -0.59
C ARG A 231 11.74 -0.63 -1.66
N ALA A 232 12.43 -1.14 -2.69
CA ALA A 232 11.79 -1.99 -3.68
C ALA A 232 11.20 -3.25 -3.04
N ASN A 233 11.95 -3.87 -2.13
CA ASN A 233 11.46 -5.00 -1.36
C ASN A 233 10.22 -4.61 -0.55
N SER A 234 10.21 -3.46 0.15
CA SER A 234 9.03 -2.92 0.85
C SER A 234 7.80 -2.79 -0.06
N ALA A 235 7.98 -2.19 -1.23
CA ALA A 235 6.91 -1.98 -2.19
C ALA A 235 6.35 -3.31 -2.74
N LEU A 236 7.24 -4.22 -3.12
CA LEU A 236 6.91 -5.53 -3.69
C LEU A 236 6.31 -6.48 -2.65
N LYS A 237 6.74 -6.37 -1.38
CA LYS A 237 6.15 -7.10 -0.26
C LYS A 237 4.67 -6.81 -0.13
N ARG A 238 4.19 -5.59 -0.36
CA ARG A 238 2.75 -5.30 -0.32
C ARG A 238 1.97 -6.11 -1.36
N VAL A 239 2.57 -6.34 -2.53
CA VAL A 239 1.99 -7.17 -3.60
C VAL A 239 2.05 -8.65 -3.21
N ALA A 240 3.22 -9.11 -2.76
CA ALA A 240 3.46 -10.51 -2.40
C ALA A 240 2.73 -10.95 -1.12
N TRP A 241 2.56 -10.07 -0.13
CA TRP A 241 1.89 -10.34 1.14
C TRP A 241 0.46 -10.83 0.92
N ARG A 242 -0.26 -10.28 -0.06
CA ARG A 242 -1.63 -10.73 -0.37
C ARG A 242 -1.67 -12.16 -0.87
N ALA A 243 -0.66 -12.55 -1.64
CA ALA A 243 -0.53 -13.89 -2.18
C ALA A 243 -0.18 -14.91 -1.08
N LEU A 244 0.76 -14.51 -0.23
CA LEU A 244 1.45 -15.40 0.69
C LEU A 244 0.85 -15.43 2.10
N CYS A 245 0.22 -14.34 2.52
CA CYS A 245 -0.15 -14.08 3.93
C CYS A 245 -1.63 -13.88 4.17
N ASN A 246 -2.48 -14.04 3.14
CA ASN A 246 -3.92 -14.07 3.35
C ASN A 246 -4.29 -15.33 4.15
N PRO A 247 -4.88 -15.23 5.35
CA PRO A 247 -5.21 -16.40 6.17
C PRO A 247 -6.12 -17.41 5.48
N GLU A 248 -6.89 -16.97 4.49
CA GLU A 248 -7.75 -17.84 3.71
C GLU A 248 -7.05 -18.52 2.53
N SER A 249 -5.85 -18.09 2.15
CA SER A 249 -5.13 -18.70 1.02
C SER A 249 -4.57 -20.06 1.39
N ASP A 250 -4.66 -21.00 0.44
CA ASP A 250 -4.09 -22.33 0.58
C ASP A 250 -2.57 -22.28 0.79
N VAL A 251 -1.91 -21.27 0.21
CA VAL A 251 -0.47 -21.02 0.38
C VAL A 251 -0.15 -20.69 1.83
N TYR A 252 -0.88 -19.77 2.46
CA TYR A 252 -0.64 -19.41 3.85
C TYR A 252 -0.95 -20.56 4.81
N LYS A 253 -2.09 -21.24 4.61
CA LYS A 253 -2.49 -22.40 5.42
C LYS A 253 -1.44 -23.50 5.32
N ALA A 254 -0.98 -23.83 4.12
CA ALA A 254 0.03 -24.87 3.93
C ALA A 254 1.41 -24.46 4.47
N TRP A 255 1.78 -23.17 4.42
CA TRP A 255 3.06 -22.68 4.90
C TRP A 255 3.13 -22.69 6.42
N THR A 256 2.06 -22.24 7.08
CA THR A 256 1.95 -22.17 8.55
C THR A 256 1.76 -23.55 9.19
N GLN A 257 1.13 -24.49 8.48
CA GLN A 257 0.95 -25.88 8.96
C GLN A 257 2.19 -26.76 8.74
N GLY A 258 3.29 -26.21 8.21
CA GLY A 258 4.53 -26.94 7.99
C GLY A 258 4.41 -28.08 6.97
N LEU A 259 3.43 -28.01 6.06
CA LEU A 259 3.24 -29.03 5.03
C LEU A 259 4.45 -29.02 4.08
N SER A 260 4.99 -30.21 3.80
CA SER A 260 6.15 -30.41 2.91
C SER A 260 5.93 -29.84 1.51
N VAL A 261 4.68 -29.69 1.08
CA VAL A 261 4.26 -29.10 -0.20
C VAL A 261 4.68 -27.63 -0.34
N VAL A 262 4.81 -26.87 0.75
CA VAL A 262 5.27 -25.46 0.68
C VAL A 262 6.79 -25.34 0.67
N TYR A 263 7.49 -26.36 1.15
CA TYR A 263 8.93 -26.49 0.95
C TYR A 263 9.29 -26.89 -0.49
N ASP A 264 8.30 -27.27 -1.31
CA ASP A 264 8.45 -27.26 -2.76
C ASP A 264 8.50 -25.78 -3.19
N LYS A 265 9.72 -25.26 -3.34
CA LYS A 265 10.07 -23.84 -3.58
C LYS A 265 9.25 -23.21 -4.72
N LYS A 266 8.75 -24.04 -5.63
CA LYS A 266 7.84 -23.69 -6.72
C LYS A 266 6.50 -23.13 -6.28
N TYR A 267 5.99 -23.47 -5.09
CA TYR A 267 4.70 -22.94 -4.59
C TYR A 267 4.81 -21.44 -4.21
N ILE A 268 5.86 -21.06 -3.48
CA ILE A 268 6.11 -19.66 -3.12
C ILE A 268 6.48 -18.84 -4.37
N ALA A 269 7.35 -19.39 -5.23
CA ALA A 269 7.70 -18.78 -6.51
C ALA A 269 6.45 -18.57 -7.38
N GLY A 270 5.55 -19.56 -7.42
CA GLY A 270 4.28 -19.52 -8.16
C GLY A 270 3.35 -18.43 -7.66
N ALA A 271 3.16 -18.33 -6.34
CA ALA A 271 2.32 -17.29 -5.74
C ALA A 271 2.86 -15.87 -6.01
N ILE A 272 4.18 -15.68 -5.90
CA ILE A 272 4.83 -14.39 -6.20
C ILE A 272 4.74 -14.07 -7.69
N ALA A 273 5.08 -15.01 -8.57
CA ALA A 273 5.04 -14.81 -10.02
C ALA A 273 3.63 -14.50 -10.51
N ALA A 274 2.62 -15.26 -10.05
CA ALA A 274 1.21 -14.99 -10.36
C ALA A 274 0.78 -13.60 -9.88
N SER A 275 1.20 -13.21 -8.68
CA SER A 275 0.88 -11.88 -8.13
C SER A 275 1.55 -10.76 -8.91
N PHE A 276 2.82 -10.90 -9.27
CA PHE A 276 3.53 -9.88 -10.05
C PHE A 276 2.96 -9.78 -11.47
N ASN A 277 2.63 -10.90 -12.10
CA ASN A 277 1.94 -10.93 -13.40
C ASN A 277 0.58 -10.22 -13.34
N SER A 278 -0.19 -10.38 -12.25
CA SER A 278 -1.47 -9.67 -12.06
C SER A 278 -1.33 -8.14 -11.98
N PHE A 279 -0.13 -7.65 -11.64
CA PHE A 279 0.25 -6.24 -11.66
C PHE A 279 1.08 -5.86 -12.91
N SER A 280 1.23 -6.76 -13.89
CA SER A 280 2.07 -6.56 -15.08
C SER A 280 3.54 -6.24 -14.76
N ILE A 281 4.08 -6.84 -13.69
CA ILE A 281 5.51 -6.81 -13.35
C ILE A 281 6.16 -8.07 -13.92
N SER A 282 7.09 -7.90 -14.85
CA SER A 282 7.72 -8.98 -15.63
C SER A 282 9.21 -9.19 -15.35
N ALA A 283 9.80 -8.44 -14.42
CA ALA A 283 11.23 -8.52 -14.13
C ALA A 283 11.60 -9.80 -13.35
N THR A 284 12.14 -10.81 -14.04
CA THR A 284 12.49 -12.13 -13.45
C THR A 284 13.37 -12.01 -12.21
N MET A 285 14.44 -11.22 -12.27
CA MET A 285 15.35 -11.04 -11.13
C MET A 285 14.69 -10.40 -9.91
N ILE A 286 13.67 -9.56 -10.12
CA ILE A 286 12.90 -8.95 -9.04
C ILE A 286 12.01 -10.01 -8.38
N ALA A 287 11.30 -10.81 -9.18
CA ALA A 287 10.48 -11.93 -8.69
C ALA A 287 11.31 -12.99 -7.96
N ALA A 288 12.47 -13.35 -8.52
CA ALA A 288 13.41 -14.30 -7.92
C ALA A 288 13.97 -13.77 -6.59
N SER A 289 14.35 -12.50 -6.52
CA SER A 289 14.84 -11.88 -5.28
C SER A 289 13.77 -11.82 -4.20
N ALA A 290 12.52 -11.46 -4.56
CA ALA A 290 11.39 -11.47 -3.63
C ALA A 290 11.11 -12.87 -3.08
N THR A 291 11.15 -13.89 -3.96
CA THR A 291 10.99 -15.30 -3.60
C THR A 291 12.09 -15.77 -2.65
N ALA A 292 13.35 -15.45 -2.97
CA ALA A 292 14.49 -15.82 -2.15
C ALA A 292 14.43 -15.19 -0.75
N LEU A 293 14.03 -13.92 -0.66
CA LEU A 293 13.85 -13.23 0.62
C LEU A 293 12.67 -13.81 1.42
N ALA A 294 11.53 -14.10 0.77
CA ALA A 294 10.39 -14.73 1.43
C ALA A 294 10.75 -16.09 2.06
N ILE A 295 11.50 -16.93 1.32
CA ILE A 295 11.97 -18.23 1.81
C ILE A 295 12.99 -18.07 2.95
N LYS A 296 13.93 -17.11 2.86
CA LYS A 296 14.95 -16.89 3.92
C LYS A 296 14.34 -16.38 5.23
N PHE A 297 13.32 -15.52 5.17
CA PHE A 297 12.66 -15.01 6.38
C PHE A 297 11.70 -16.02 7.01
N GLY A 298 11.06 -16.89 6.22
CA GLY A 298 10.01 -17.81 6.69
C GLY A 298 8.64 -17.14 6.84
N ALA A 299 7.58 -17.94 6.94
CA ALA A 299 6.18 -17.46 6.82
C ALA A 299 5.80 -16.42 7.87
N GLU A 300 6.04 -16.73 9.15
CA GLU A 300 5.59 -15.89 10.27
C GLU A 300 6.31 -14.55 10.27
N VAL A 301 7.63 -14.57 10.16
CA VAL A 301 8.46 -13.36 10.08
C VAL A 301 8.11 -12.56 8.84
N PHE A 302 7.90 -13.21 7.68
CA PHE A 302 7.52 -12.51 6.46
C PHE A 302 6.14 -11.85 6.60
N CYS A 303 5.14 -12.55 7.10
CA CYS A 303 3.78 -12.03 7.18
C CYS A 303 3.61 -10.97 8.27
N GLU A 304 4.31 -11.09 9.41
CA GLU A 304 4.30 -10.10 10.47
C GLU A 304 5.11 -8.85 10.09
N ALA A 305 6.37 -9.03 9.68
CA ALA A 305 7.26 -7.91 9.38
C ALA A 305 6.83 -7.11 8.14
N PHE A 306 6.04 -7.72 7.24
CA PHE A 306 5.67 -7.12 5.95
C PHE A 306 4.16 -6.93 5.76
N SER A 307 3.37 -7.00 6.83
CA SER A 307 1.96 -6.60 6.80
C SER A 307 1.84 -5.17 6.26
N PRO A 308 1.05 -4.95 5.20
CA PRO A 308 0.83 -3.60 4.70
C PRO A 308 0.12 -2.74 5.75
N ASN A 309 0.60 -1.51 5.88
CA ASN A 309 -0.04 -0.49 6.69
C ASN A 309 -1.01 0.31 5.83
N SER A 310 -2.18 0.62 6.37
CA SER A 310 -3.07 1.59 5.73
C SER A 310 -2.51 3.00 5.87
N MET A 311 -2.79 3.80 4.85
CA MET A 311 -2.51 5.23 4.86
C MET A 311 -3.34 5.99 5.90
N MET A 312 -4.56 5.55 6.16
CA MET A 312 -5.43 6.19 7.13
C MET A 312 -4.97 5.85 8.54
N ILE A 313 -4.52 6.86 9.29
CA ILE A 313 -4.04 6.70 10.67
C ILE A 313 -5.21 6.56 11.63
N ASP A 314 -5.33 5.43 12.33
CA ASP A 314 -6.37 5.25 13.33
C ASP A 314 -6.15 6.15 14.56
N ARG A 315 -7.22 6.47 15.31
CA ARG A 315 -7.10 7.23 16.56
C ARG A 315 -6.24 6.52 17.61
N HIS A 316 -6.23 5.18 17.60
CA HIS A 316 -5.48 4.33 18.52
C HIS A 316 -4.10 3.92 17.99
N ASP A 317 -3.74 4.33 16.78
CA ASP A 317 -2.45 4.03 16.16
C ASP A 317 -1.34 4.72 16.95
N LYS A 318 -0.30 3.99 17.39
CA LYS A 318 0.85 4.55 18.12
C LYS A 318 1.86 5.11 17.11
N SER A 319 2.53 6.22 17.46
CA SER A 319 3.50 6.92 16.59
C SER A 319 4.78 6.14 16.35
#